data_AF-A0A151ZG42-F1
#
_entry.id   AF-A0A151ZG42-F1
#
_cell.length_a   1.000
_cell.length_b   1.000
_cell.length_c   1.000
_cell.angle_alpha   90.00
_cell.angle_beta   90.00
_cell.angle_gamma   90.00
#
_symmetry.space_group_name_H-M   'P 1'
#
loop_
_entity.id
_entity.type
_entity.pdbx_description
1 polymer ?
#
loop_
_entity_poly.entity_id
_entity_poly.type
_entity_poly.pdbx_seq_one_letter_code
_entity_poly.pdbx_strand_id
1 'polypeptide(L)'
;MSVICTPEKHLKPLEIFCRDCNVYFCLKCLAIHKSHEIVDGENYFDEVMQQSEKLKEQFKEQLILKKDEKKDKEEHFQNEITTQYEKQVELVDKVFRELHDQLHVKQVNIKRELKSHLEENSEKHTMEISGLDNDITQLINIINALSTDQKGKSENQNIDKVKLINQITNHKKGTRKPSEYKISTLNETLVNTTLDSVTLIELKEKIIRSPSQHSNNNNNINTYINYTFQFHNEDFYKDNNIIIYKNPI
;
A
#
# COMPACT_ATOMS: atom_id res chain seq x y z
N MET A 1 15.12 -59.01 -47.24
CA MET A 1 13.78 -58.75 -47.80
C MET A 1 12.77 -59.47 -46.91
N SER A 2 11.98 -58.73 -46.13
CA SER A 2 11.00 -59.31 -45.21
C SER A 2 9.81 -59.85 -46.01
N VAL A 3 9.73 -61.18 -46.15
CA VAL A 3 8.62 -61.82 -46.87
C VAL A 3 7.42 -61.87 -45.93
N ILE A 4 6.47 -60.96 -46.13
CA ILE A 4 5.23 -60.93 -45.35
C ILE A 4 4.35 -62.11 -45.79
N CYS A 5 4.04 -62.99 -44.84
CA CYS A 5 3.12 -64.10 -45.01
C CYS A 5 1.69 -63.57 -44.87
N THR A 6 0.97 -63.43 -45.98
CA THR A 6 -0.45 -63.06 -45.94
C THR A 6 -1.33 -64.31 -45.89
N PRO A 7 -2.51 -64.27 -45.25
CA PRO A 7 -3.46 -65.39 -45.21
C PRO A 7 -3.83 -65.89 -46.62
N GLU A 8 -3.80 -65.00 -47.60
CA GLU A 8 -4.13 -65.27 -49.01
C GLU A 8 -3.05 -66.06 -49.76
N LYS A 9 -1.77 -65.94 -49.36
CA LYS A 9 -0.66 -66.60 -50.08
C LYS A 9 -0.60 -68.10 -49.85
N HIS A 10 -0.87 -68.54 -48.64
CA HIS A 10 -0.69 -69.95 -48.24
C HIS A 10 -1.95 -70.61 -47.69
N LEU A 11 -3.05 -69.84 -47.50
CA LEU A 11 -4.33 -70.32 -46.95
C LEU A 11 -4.16 -71.17 -45.69
N LYS A 12 -3.20 -70.79 -44.84
CA LYS A 12 -2.84 -71.48 -43.60
C LYS A 12 -2.88 -70.48 -42.44
N PRO A 13 -3.21 -70.95 -41.22
CA PRO A 13 -3.20 -70.11 -40.04
C PRO A 13 -1.78 -69.59 -39.75
N LEU A 14 -1.71 -68.38 -39.20
CA LEU A 14 -0.49 -67.71 -38.80
C LEU A 14 -0.23 -68.03 -37.32
N GLU A 15 0.41 -69.16 -37.06
CA GLU A 15 0.59 -69.69 -35.70
C GLU A 15 1.96 -69.36 -35.11
N ILE A 16 2.88 -68.82 -35.92
CA ILE A 16 4.29 -68.67 -35.56
C ILE A 16 4.72 -67.21 -35.68
N PHE A 17 5.49 -66.71 -34.72
CA PHE A 17 6.02 -65.35 -34.70
C PHE A 17 7.54 -65.33 -34.84
N CYS A 18 8.06 -64.46 -35.70
CA CYS A 18 9.51 -64.25 -35.87
C CYS A 18 9.93 -62.98 -35.13
N ARG A 19 10.82 -63.08 -34.13
CA ARG A 19 11.28 -61.94 -33.33
C ARG A 19 12.13 -60.97 -34.15
N ASP A 20 13.00 -61.48 -35.02
CA ASP A 20 13.87 -60.64 -35.86
C ASP A 20 13.09 -59.84 -36.91
N CYS A 21 12.02 -60.44 -37.45
CA CYS A 21 11.21 -59.81 -38.49
C CYS A 21 9.99 -59.05 -37.93
N ASN A 22 9.65 -59.26 -36.65
CA ASN A 22 8.47 -58.72 -35.98
C ASN A 22 7.15 -59.01 -36.75
N VAL A 23 6.98 -60.24 -37.24
CA VAL A 23 5.82 -60.65 -38.05
C VAL A 23 5.33 -62.06 -37.71
N TYR A 24 4.01 -62.26 -37.81
CA TYR A 24 3.37 -63.57 -37.80
C TYR A 24 3.45 -64.25 -39.17
N PHE A 25 3.67 -65.56 -39.19
CA PHE A 25 3.77 -66.36 -40.42
C PHE A 25 3.29 -67.81 -40.23
N CYS A 26 3.04 -68.52 -41.33
CA CYS A 26 2.63 -69.92 -41.31
C CYS A 26 3.81 -70.89 -41.48
N LEU A 27 3.63 -72.18 -41.15
CA LEU A 27 4.66 -73.22 -41.27
C LEU A 27 5.38 -73.32 -42.64
N LYS A 28 4.72 -72.95 -43.74
CA LYS A 28 5.34 -72.95 -45.09
C LYS A 28 6.42 -71.87 -45.24
N CYS A 29 6.29 -70.75 -44.55
CA CYS A 29 7.27 -69.67 -44.57
C CYS A 29 8.47 -69.93 -43.66
N LEU A 30 8.44 -71.00 -42.85
CA LEU A 30 9.55 -71.37 -41.97
C LEU A 30 10.88 -71.54 -42.71
N ALA A 31 10.83 -72.02 -43.96
CA ALA A 31 12.02 -72.21 -44.78
C ALA A 31 12.77 -70.89 -45.10
N ILE A 32 12.06 -69.76 -45.06
CA ILE A 32 12.60 -68.41 -45.31
C ILE A 32 13.17 -67.82 -44.02
N HIS A 33 12.66 -68.24 -42.85
CA HIS A 33 13.03 -67.73 -41.52
C HIS A 33 13.96 -68.69 -40.76
N LYS A 34 14.61 -69.65 -41.43
CA LYS A 34 15.43 -70.71 -40.78
C LYS A 34 16.54 -70.19 -39.87
N SER A 35 17.08 -69.01 -40.14
CA SER A 35 18.16 -68.38 -39.38
C SER A 35 17.67 -67.34 -38.36
N HIS A 36 16.35 -67.16 -38.23
CA HIS A 36 15.77 -66.20 -37.31
C HIS A 36 15.28 -66.89 -36.04
N GLU A 37 15.23 -66.12 -34.95
CA GLU A 37 14.60 -66.53 -33.71
C GLU A 37 13.08 -66.56 -33.91
N ILE A 38 12.53 -67.74 -33.72
CA ILE A 38 11.13 -68.05 -33.98
C ILE A 38 10.53 -68.61 -32.70
N VAL A 39 9.35 -68.11 -32.38
CA VAL A 39 8.57 -68.52 -31.22
C VAL A 39 7.15 -68.84 -31.64
N ASP A 40 6.48 -69.67 -30.86
CA ASP A 40 5.05 -69.90 -31.03
C ASP A 40 4.28 -68.59 -30.80
N GLY A 41 3.28 -68.34 -31.65
CA GLY A 41 2.51 -67.11 -31.64
C GLY A 41 1.70 -66.91 -30.36
N GLU A 42 1.14 -67.98 -29.79
CA GLU A 42 0.40 -67.92 -28.53
C GLU A 42 1.35 -67.63 -27.37
N ASN A 43 2.51 -68.32 -27.32
CA ASN A 43 3.52 -68.06 -26.30
C ASN A 43 4.06 -66.62 -26.34
N TYR A 44 4.33 -66.07 -27.54
CA TYR A 44 4.77 -64.68 -27.69
C TYR A 44 3.67 -63.69 -27.31
N PHE A 45 2.41 -63.98 -27.66
CA PHE A 45 1.29 -63.17 -27.25
C PHE A 45 1.15 -63.12 -25.72
N ASP A 46 1.27 -64.26 -25.04
CA ASP A 46 1.24 -64.33 -23.58
C ASP A 46 2.41 -63.56 -22.94
N GLU A 47 3.62 -63.67 -23.48
CA GLU A 47 4.79 -62.88 -23.04
C GLU A 47 4.54 -61.37 -23.17
N VAL A 48 4.02 -60.92 -24.31
CA VAL A 48 3.68 -59.51 -24.56
C VAL A 48 2.56 -59.05 -23.62
N MET A 49 1.56 -59.88 -23.37
CA MET A 49 0.47 -59.56 -22.44
C MET A 49 0.99 -59.40 -21.02
N GLN A 50 1.87 -60.29 -20.55
CA GLN A 50 2.52 -60.16 -19.23
C GLN A 50 3.36 -58.89 -19.12
N GLN A 51 4.14 -58.56 -20.15
CA GLN A 51 4.92 -57.30 -20.18
C GLN A 51 4.01 -56.07 -20.19
N SER A 52 2.87 -56.14 -20.90
CA SER A 52 1.91 -55.04 -20.99
C SER A 52 1.24 -54.75 -19.64
N GLU A 53 0.92 -55.78 -18.84
CA GLU A 53 0.37 -55.58 -17.49
C GLU A 53 1.41 -54.95 -16.54
N LYS A 54 2.69 -55.34 -16.64
CA LYS A 54 3.76 -54.68 -15.87
C LYS A 54 3.91 -53.20 -16.26
N LEU A 55 3.89 -52.90 -17.56
CA LEU A 55 4.00 -51.51 -18.05
C LEU A 55 2.79 -50.67 -17.65
N LYS A 56 1.59 -51.26 -17.69
CA LYS A 56 0.35 -50.63 -17.23
C LYS A 56 0.42 -50.26 -15.75
N GLU A 57 0.99 -51.12 -14.91
CA GLU A 57 1.18 -50.79 -13.49
C GLU A 57 2.19 -49.65 -13.29
N GLN A 58 3.31 -49.65 -14.02
CA GLN A 58 4.26 -48.54 -14.01
C GLN A 58 3.62 -47.21 -14.44
N PHE A 59 2.75 -47.23 -15.46
CA PHE A 59 2.02 -46.04 -15.87
C PHE A 59 0.99 -45.57 -14.84
N LYS A 60 0.35 -46.48 -14.11
CA LYS A 60 -0.53 -46.09 -12.98
C LYS A 60 0.26 -45.41 -11.87
N GLU A 61 1.41 -45.96 -11.49
CA GLU A 61 2.29 -45.36 -10.48
C GLU A 61 2.75 -43.96 -10.91
N GLN A 62 3.22 -43.80 -12.16
CA GLN A 62 3.59 -42.49 -12.69
C GLN A 62 2.41 -41.52 -12.74
N LEU A 63 1.22 -42.00 -13.07
CA LEU A 63 0.01 -41.17 -13.08
C LEU A 63 -0.34 -40.67 -11.68
N ILE A 64 -0.19 -41.51 -10.65
CA ILE A 64 -0.41 -41.12 -9.25
C ILE A 64 0.61 -40.04 -8.86
N LEU A 65 1.91 -40.29 -9.09
CA LEU A 65 2.97 -39.32 -8.78
C LEU A 65 2.76 -37.97 -9.47
N LYS A 66 2.33 -37.98 -10.74
CA LYS A 66 2.05 -36.74 -11.49
C LYS A 66 0.79 -36.01 -11.00
N LYS A 67 -0.21 -36.74 -10.52
CA LYS A 67 -1.40 -36.13 -9.89
C LYS A 67 -1.05 -35.49 -8.56
N ASP A 68 -0.23 -36.14 -7.75
CA ASP A 68 0.22 -35.62 -6.47
C ASP A 68 1.13 -34.40 -6.68
N GLU A 69 2.09 -34.46 -7.60
CA GLU A 69 2.93 -33.30 -7.96
C GLU A 69 2.09 -32.11 -8.46
N LYS A 70 1.04 -32.37 -9.23
CA LYS A 70 0.10 -31.31 -9.67
C LYS A 70 -0.63 -30.70 -8.48
N LYS A 71 -1.12 -31.53 -7.56
CA LYS A 71 -1.85 -31.08 -6.37
C LYS A 71 -0.95 -30.23 -5.47
N ASP A 72 0.27 -30.68 -5.21
CA ASP A 72 1.23 -29.95 -4.37
C ASP A 72 1.59 -28.59 -4.97
N LYS A 73 1.77 -28.52 -6.30
CA LYS A 73 2.04 -27.25 -7.00
C LYS A 73 0.85 -26.30 -6.94
N GLU A 74 -0.37 -26.80 -7.10
CA GLU A 74 -1.58 -26.00 -6.99
C GLU A 74 -1.75 -25.45 -5.56
N GLU A 75 -1.60 -26.31 -4.55
CA GLU A 75 -1.70 -25.91 -3.14
C GLU A 75 -0.61 -24.90 -2.77
N HIS A 76 0.62 -25.10 -3.22
CA HIS A 76 1.71 -24.14 -3.03
C HIS A 76 1.39 -22.79 -3.68
N PHE A 77 0.86 -22.79 -4.91
CA PHE A 77 0.47 -21.55 -5.59
C PHE A 77 -0.64 -20.83 -4.84
N GLN A 78 -1.69 -21.53 -4.40
CA GLN A 78 -2.78 -20.91 -3.65
C GLN A 78 -2.30 -20.33 -2.31
N ASN A 79 -1.53 -21.10 -1.55
CA ASN A 79 -1.11 -20.68 -0.21
C ASN A 79 -0.01 -19.60 -0.23
N GLU A 80 0.91 -19.64 -1.19
CA GLU A 80 2.04 -18.70 -1.23
C GLU A 80 1.81 -17.51 -2.14
N ILE A 81 1.07 -17.67 -3.24
CA ILE A 81 0.86 -16.57 -4.19
C ILE A 81 -0.47 -15.90 -3.93
N THR A 82 -1.58 -16.66 -3.97
CA THR A 82 -2.93 -16.07 -3.80
C THR A 82 -3.09 -15.45 -2.42
N THR A 83 -2.75 -16.16 -1.35
CA THR A 83 -2.86 -15.60 0.01
C THR A 83 -1.92 -14.42 0.26
N GLN A 84 -0.70 -14.42 -0.29
CA GLN A 84 0.19 -13.25 -0.15
C GLN A 84 -0.35 -12.05 -0.92
N TYR A 85 -0.87 -12.26 -2.12
CA TYR A 85 -1.54 -11.22 -2.90
C TYR A 85 -2.71 -10.60 -2.12
N GLU A 86 -3.61 -11.43 -1.60
CA GLU A 86 -4.76 -10.98 -0.80
C GLU A 86 -4.30 -10.16 0.42
N LYS A 87 -3.29 -10.63 1.15
CA LYS A 87 -2.70 -9.89 2.29
C LYS A 87 -2.12 -8.54 1.88
N GLN A 88 -1.46 -8.45 0.71
CA GLN A 88 -0.92 -7.18 0.23
C GLN A 88 -2.02 -6.22 -0.19
N VAL A 89 -3.10 -6.71 -0.82
CA VAL A 89 -4.27 -5.90 -1.16
C VAL A 89 -4.92 -5.34 0.11
N GLU A 90 -5.16 -6.19 1.12
CA GLU A 90 -5.69 -5.75 2.41
C GLU A 90 -4.79 -4.73 3.11
N LEU A 91 -3.47 -4.92 3.02
CA LEU A 91 -2.50 -3.98 3.59
C LEU A 91 -2.56 -2.63 2.88
N VAL A 92 -2.60 -2.61 1.55
CA VAL A 92 -2.76 -1.39 0.75
C VAL A 92 -4.03 -0.66 1.19
N ASP A 93 -5.17 -1.35 1.19
CA ASP A 93 -6.45 -0.75 1.59
C ASP A 93 -6.42 -0.18 3.02
N LYS A 94 -5.78 -0.89 3.94
CA LYS A 94 -5.60 -0.45 5.33
C LYS A 94 -4.74 0.81 5.41
N VAL A 95 -3.60 0.83 4.73
CA VAL A 95 -2.66 1.97 4.75
C VAL A 95 -3.30 3.21 4.15
N PHE A 96 -3.99 3.08 3.01
CA PHE A 96 -4.65 4.23 2.37
C PHE A 96 -5.83 4.76 3.19
N ARG A 97 -6.56 3.90 3.90
CA ARG A 97 -7.61 4.32 4.83
C ARG A 97 -7.03 5.13 6.00
N GLU A 98 -5.98 4.61 6.63
CA GLU A 98 -5.30 5.31 7.72
C GLU A 98 -4.73 6.66 7.26
N LEU A 99 -4.12 6.70 6.07
CA LEU A 99 -3.60 7.94 5.49
C LEU A 99 -4.72 8.96 5.26
N HIS A 100 -5.87 8.52 4.72
CA HIS A 100 -7.03 9.38 4.53
C HIS A 100 -7.55 9.95 5.86
N ASP A 101 -7.64 9.12 6.90
CA ASP A 101 -8.11 9.55 8.22
C ASP A 101 -7.14 10.57 8.86
N GLN A 102 -5.83 10.32 8.76
CA GLN A 102 -4.82 11.28 9.24
C GLN A 102 -4.87 12.61 8.47
N LEU A 103 -5.03 12.56 7.14
CA LEU A 103 -5.19 13.75 6.31
C LEU A 103 -6.45 14.53 6.69
N HIS A 104 -7.57 13.84 6.91
CA HIS A 104 -8.82 14.46 7.34
C HIS A 104 -8.67 15.16 8.70
N VAL A 105 -8.10 14.47 9.70
CA VAL A 105 -7.84 15.04 11.03
C VAL A 105 -6.95 16.29 10.93
N LYS A 106 -5.86 16.22 10.14
CA LYS A 106 -4.98 17.39 9.92
C LYS A 106 -5.70 18.54 9.23
N GLN A 107 -6.50 18.26 8.21
CA GLN A 107 -7.30 19.28 7.54
C GLN A 107 -8.25 20.00 8.52
N VAL A 108 -8.96 19.26 9.36
CA VAL A 108 -9.88 19.82 10.36
C VAL A 108 -9.11 20.66 11.39
N ASN A 109 -7.96 20.18 11.86
CA ASN A 109 -7.13 20.91 12.82
C ASN A 109 -6.63 22.25 12.26
N ILE A 110 -6.09 22.25 11.03
CA ILE A 110 -5.62 23.48 10.36
C ILE A 110 -6.78 24.47 10.19
N LYS A 111 -7.94 24.01 9.72
CA LYS A 111 -9.13 24.88 9.57
C LYS A 111 -9.58 25.47 10.90
N ARG A 112 -9.52 24.69 11.98
CA ARG A 112 -9.87 25.15 13.33
C ARG A 112 -8.91 26.24 13.80
N GLU A 113 -7.62 26.04 13.60
CA GLU A 113 -6.58 27.01 13.98
C GLU A 113 -6.71 28.32 13.20
N LEU A 114 -6.93 28.25 11.88
CA LEU A 114 -7.21 29.42 11.05
C LEU A 114 -8.45 30.18 11.52
N LYS A 115 -9.52 29.46 11.90
CA LYS A 115 -10.73 30.06 12.45
C LYS A 115 -10.48 30.75 13.79
N SER A 116 -9.70 30.13 14.67
CA SER A 116 -9.33 30.70 15.98
C SER A 116 -8.61 32.04 15.80
N HIS A 117 -7.62 32.13 14.91
CA HIS A 117 -6.92 33.39 14.64
C HIS A 117 -7.84 34.45 14.02
N LEU A 118 -8.78 34.05 13.17
CA LEU A 118 -9.78 34.97 12.63
C LEU A 118 -10.69 35.51 13.75
N GLU A 119 -11.14 34.65 14.66
CA GLU A 119 -11.98 35.04 15.80
C GLU A 119 -11.23 36.00 16.74
N GLU A 120 -9.96 35.71 17.08
CA GLU A 120 -9.10 36.60 17.87
C GLU A 120 -8.91 37.97 17.20
N ASN A 121 -8.61 37.99 15.90
CA ASN A 121 -8.48 39.25 15.14
C ASN A 121 -9.80 40.02 15.10
N SER A 122 -10.93 39.32 14.93
CA SER A 122 -12.25 39.93 14.90
C SER A 122 -12.61 40.55 16.25
N GLU A 123 -12.37 39.85 17.35
CA GLU A 123 -12.60 40.36 18.71
C GLU A 123 -11.76 41.63 18.94
N LYS A 124 -10.46 41.55 18.63
CA LYS A 124 -9.55 42.70 18.76
C LYS A 124 -10.02 43.88 17.93
N HIS A 125 -10.43 43.65 16.68
CA HIS A 125 -10.98 44.68 15.81
C HIS A 125 -12.24 45.32 16.40
N THR A 126 -13.18 44.51 16.91
CA THR A 126 -14.41 45.02 17.55
C THR A 126 -14.10 45.88 18.79
N MET A 127 -13.13 45.47 19.62
CA MET A 127 -12.70 46.27 20.78
C MET A 127 -12.11 47.62 20.36
N GLU A 128 -11.32 47.64 19.29
CA GLU A 128 -10.69 48.86 18.77
C GLU A 128 -11.72 49.83 18.19
N ILE A 129 -12.67 49.33 17.40
CA ILE A 129 -13.80 50.12 16.89
C ILE A 129 -14.62 50.70 18.04
N SER A 130 -14.99 49.87 19.03
CA SER A 130 -15.76 50.33 20.20
C SER A 130 -15.01 51.42 20.98
N GLY A 131 -13.69 51.29 21.09
CA GLY A 131 -12.85 52.32 21.67
C GLY A 131 -12.88 53.61 20.86
N LEU A 132 -12.81 53.53 19.53
CA LEU A 132 -12.86 54.71 18.64
C LEU A 132 -14.23 55.40 18.72
N ASP A 133 -15.31 54.63 18.76
CA ASP A 133 -16.68 55.16 18.90
C ASP A 133 -16.85 55.93 20.22
N ASN A 134 -16.26 55.42 21.31
CA ASN A 134 -16.25 56.13 22.59
C ASN A 134 -15.44 57.44 22.49
N ASP A 135 -14.26 57.44 21.87
CA ASP A 135 -13.46 58.66 21.69
C ASP A 135 -14.19 59.69 20.82
N ILE A 136 -14.83 59.24 19.72
CA ILE A 136 -15.66 60.09 18.86
C ILE A 136 -16.80 60.71 19.66
N THR A 137 -17.50 59.90 20.47
CA THR A 137 -18.60 60.38 21.31
C THR A 137 -18.13 61.41 22.34
N GLN A 138 -16.97 61.18 22.98
CA GLN A 138 -16.37 62.14 23.90
C GLN A 138 -15.99 63.45 23.21
N LEU A 139 -15.38 63.38 22.02
CA LEU A 139 -15.03 64.55 21.21
C LEU A 139 -16.27 65.35 20.80
N ILE A 140 -17.33 64.68 20.33
CA ILE A 140 -18.61 65.32 19.99
C ILE A 140 -19.20 66.05 21.21
N ASN A 141 -19.19 65.41 22.38
CA ASN A 141 -19.67 66.02 23.62
C ASN A 141 -18.88 67.28 24.01
N ILE A 142 -17.54 67.24 23.89
CA ILE A 142 -16.67 68.41 24.13
C ILE A 142 -16.98 69.54 23.14
N ILE A 143 -17.11 69.22 21.84
CA ILE A 143 -17.46 70.20 20.79
C ILE A 143 -18.82 70.86 21.08
N ASN A 144 -19.81 70.07 21.47
CA ASN A 144 -21.15 70.58 21.80
C ASN A 144 -21.12 71.51 23.02
N ALA A 145 -20.42 71.12 24.09
CA ALA A 145 -20.27 71.93 25.30
C ALA A 145 -19.56 73.28 25.01
N LEU A 146 -18.51 73.26 24.19
CA LEU A 146 -17.81 74.48 23.73
C LEU A 146 -18.71 75.39 22.88
N SER A 147 -19.66 74.82 22.14
CA SER A 147 -20.57 75.57 21.26
C SER A 147 -21.73 76.21 22.02
N THR A 148 -22.17 75.62 23.14
CA THR A 148 -23.26 76.15 23.98
C THR A 148 -22.82 77.31 24.89
N ASP A 149 -21.59 77.29 25.40
CA ASP A 149 -21.04 78.35 26.28
C ASP A 149 -20.87 79.70 25.58
N GLN A 150 -20.84 79.72 24.24
CA GLN A 150 -20.77 80.97 23.47
C GLN A 150 -22.11 81.71 23.36
N LYS A 151 -23.25 81.08 23.73
CA LYS A 151 -24.60 81.64 23.49
C LYS A 151 -25.33 82.17 24.74
N GLY A 152 -24.81 82.01 25.96
CA GLY A 152 -25.53 82.43 27.18
C GLY A 152 -24.65 83.05 28.28
N LYS A 153 -24.81 84.36 28.52
CA LYS A 153 -24.31 85.04 29.73
C LYS A 153 -25.29 84.79 30.88
N SER A 154 -24.95 83.93 31.86
CA SER A 154 -25.70 83.79 33.11
C SER A 154 -24.79 83.22 34.23
N GLU A 155 -25.10 83.54 35.48
CA GLU A 155 -24.16 83.64 36.61
C GLU A 155 -23.80 82.30 37.32
N ASN A 156 -24.28 81.15 36.85
CA ASN A 156 -23.89 79.81 37.38
C ASN A 156 -22.66 79.19 36.68
N GLN A 157 -21.93 79.97 35.90
CA GLN A 157 -20.89 79.53 34.95
C GLN A 157 -19.64 78.86 35.53
N ASN A 158 -19.32 79.02 36.82
CA ASN A 158 -18.00 78.59 37.32
C ASN A 158 -17.85 77.07 37.44
N ILE A 159 -18.91 76.35 37.84
CA ILE A 159 -18.87 74.89 38.02
C ILE A 159 -18.84 74.18 36.66
N ASP A 160 -19.62 74.66 35.69
CA ASP A 160 -19.65 74.10 34.33
C ASP A 160 -18.35 74.37 33.56
N LYS A 161 -17.75 75.56 33.73
CA LYS A 161 -16.43 75.88 33.14
C LYS A 161 -15.31 75.01 33.70
N VAL A 162 -15.29 74.75 35.01
CA VAL A 162 -14.28 73.86 35.63
C VAL A 162 -14.45 72.42 35.12
N LYS A 163 -15.68 71.95 34.95
CA LYS A 163 -15.98 70.61 34.40
C LYS A 163 -15.52 70.49 32.94
N LEU A 164 -15.76 71.52 32.13
CA LEU A 164 -15.32 71.60 30.74
C LEU A 164 -13.78 71.67 30.61
N ILE A 165 -13.13 72.49 31.44
CA ILE A 165 -11.66 72.58 31.49
C ILE A 165 -11.05 71.22 31.84
N ASN A 166 -11.62 70.51 32.83
CA ASN A 166 -11.17 69.16 33.19
C ASN A 166 -11.36 68.15 32.05
N GLN A 167 -12.48 68.20 31.32
CA GLN A 167 -12.69 67.34 30.15
C GLN A 167 -11.66 67.59 29.05
N ILE A 168 -11.35 68.86 28.76
CA ILE A 168 -10.36 69.25 27.73
C ILE A 168 -8.93 68.89 28.15
N THR A 169 -8.58 69.10 29.42
CA THR A 169 -7.23 68.80 29.92
C THR A 169 -6.98 67.29 30.01
N ASN A 170 -7.98 66.49 30.38
CA ASN A 170 -7.86 65.04 30.48
C ASN A 170 -7.86 64.34 29.11
N HIS A 171 -8.48 64.93 28.07
CA HIS A 171 -8.49 64.35 26.71
C HIS A 171 -7.13 64.48 25.99
N LYS A 172 -6.20 65.32 26.49
CA LYS A 172 -4.85 65.45 25.93
C LYS A 172 -3.91 64.40 26.52
N LYS A 173 -3.95 63.17 25.99
CA LYS A 173 -2.80 62.26 25.75
C LYS A 173 -3.30 60.83 25.54
N GLY A 174 -3.27 60.39 24.29
CA GLY A 174 -3.46 58.98 23.96
C GLY A 174 -3.12 58.73 22.50
N THR A 175 -1.84 58.66 22.15
CA THR A 175 -1.44 58.03 20.89
C THR A 175 -1.72 56.53 21.02
N ARG A 176 -2.84 56.06 20.47
CA ARG A 176 -3.13 54.61 20.43
C ARG A 176 -2.06 53.93 19.60
N LYS A 177 -1.52 52.82 20.13
CA LYS A 177 -0.58 51.99 19.38
C LYS A 177 -1.31 51.34 18.19
N PRO A 178 -0.64 51.16 17.05
CA PRO A 178 -1.20 50.44 15.92
C PRO A 178 -1.59 49.01 16.32
N SER A 179 -2.72 48.56 15.80
CA SER A 179 -3.22 47.22 15.97
C SER A 179 -2.40 46.23 15.14
N GLU A 180 -1.82 45.22 15.80
CA GLU A 180 -1.19 44.09 15.12
C GLU A 180 -2.17 42.93 15.00
N TYR A 181 -2.43 42.45 13.77
CA TYR A 181 -3.24 41.26 13.51
C TYR A 181 -2.34 40.08 13.13
N LYS A 182 -2.74 38.87 13.48
CA LYS A 182 -1.99 37.64 13.16
C LYS A 182 -2.68 36.85 12.06
N ILE A 183 -1.92 36.42 11.05
CA ILE A 183 -2.41 35.55 9.98
C ILE A 183 -1.47 34.35 9.89
N SER A 184 -2.02 33.15 10.04
CA SER A 184 -1.29 31.91 9.84
C SER A 184 -1.46 31.43 8.40
N THR A 185 -0.38 30.99 7.79
CA THR A 185 -0.36 30.47 6.42
C THR A 185 0.24 29.07 6.39
N LEU A 186 -0.11 28.30 5.36
CA LEU A 186 0.51 27.01 5.13
C LEU A 186 1.94 27.19 4.64
N ASN A 187 2.84 26.36 5.16
CA ASN A 187 4.20 26.25 4.62
C ASN A 187 4.16 25.38 3.36
N GLU A 188 4.16 26.02 2.19
CA GLU A 188 4.08 25.34 0.90
C GLU A 188 5.20 24.34 0.68
N THR A 189 6.42 24.64 1.11
CA THR A 189 7.57 23.73 0.98
C THR A 189 7.31 22.42 1.72
N LEU A 190 6.84 22.52 2.98
CA LEU A 190 6.58 21.34 3.80
C LEU A 190 5.39 20.51 3.27
N VAL A 191 4.35 21.20 2.75
CA VAL A 191 3.22 20.54 2.10
C VAL A 191 3.67 19.75 0.87
N ASN A 192 4.50 20.36 0.02
CA ASN A 192 5.04 19.69 -1.17
C ASN A 192 5.92 18.48 -0.80
N THR A 193 6.80 18.61 0.20
CA THR A 193 7.60 17.47 0.69
C THR A 193 6.72 16.33 1.21
N THR A 194 5.62 16.65 1.88
CA THR A 194 4.67 15.64 2.37
C THR A 194 3.98 14.95 1.20
N LEU A 195 3.57 15.70 0.18
CA LEU A 195 2.95 15.16 -1.03
C LEU A 195 3.92 14.26 -1.81
N ASP A 196 5.17 14.69 -1.95
CA ASP A 196 6.23 13.90 -2.58
C ASP A 196 6.44 12.58 -1.83
N SER A 197 6.40 12.60 -0.49
CA SER A 197 6.54 11.40 0.33
C SER A 197 5.44 10.36 0.06
N VAL A 198 4.22 10.78 -0.32
CA VAL A 198 3.13 9.87 -0.71
C VAL A 198 3.42 9.21 -2.06
N THR A 199 4.10 9.91 -2.97
CA THR A 199 4.46 9.33 -4.29
C THR A 199 5.52 8.25 -4.21
N LEU A 200 6.27 8.17 -3.10
CA LEU A 200 7.26 7.13 -2.84
C LEU A 200 6.67 5.77 -2.41
N ILE A 201 5.34 5.66 -2.26
CA ILE A 201 4.69 4.39 -1.92
C ILE A 201 4.71 3.48 -3.14
N GLU A 202 5.60 2.47 -3.12
CA GLU A 202 5.83 1.55 -4.24
C GLU A 202 5.82 0.08 -3.81
N LEU A 203 5.51 -0.80 -4.75
CA LEU A 203 5.59 -2.24 -4.56
C LEU A 203 7.05 -2.71 -4.61
N LYS A 204 7.41 -3.68 -3.76
CA LYS A 204 8.69 -4.38 -3.83
C LYS A 204 8.47 -5.80 -4.32
N GLU A 205 9.18 -6.17 -5.39
CA GLU A 205 9.13 -7.52 -5.94
C GLU A 205 9.86 -8.52 -5.03
N LYS A 206 9.26 -9.69 -4.84
CA LYS A 206 9.87 -10.83 -4.17
C LYS A 206 9.75 -12.06 -5.07
N ILE A 207 10.88 -12.69 -5.37
CA ILE A 207 10.91 -13.92 -6.15
C ILE A 207 10.59 -15.09 -5.22
N ILE A 208 9.47 -15.76 -5.45
CA ILE A 208 9.09 -17.00 -4.78
C ILE A 208 9.40 -18.15 -5.74
N ARG A 209 10.28 -19.07 -5.35
CA ARG A 209 10.64 -20.24 -6.14
C ARG A 209 9.81 -21.43 -5.67
N SER A 210 9.25 -22.17 -6.64
CA SER A 210 8.57 -23.42 -6.35
C SER A 210 9.52 -24.42 -5.67
N PRO A 211 9.03 -25.28 -4.77
CA PRO A 211 9.83 -26.34 -4.16
C PRO A 211 10.49 -27.20 -5.24
N SER A 212 11.82 -27.27 -5.24
CA SER A 212 12.56 -28.19 -6.10
C SER A 212 12.39 -29.61 -5.58
N GLN A 213 11.91 -30.54 -6.41
CA GLN A 213 11.82 -31.96 -6.05
C GLN A 213 13.18 -32.71 -6.10
N HIS A 214 14.30 -32.00 -5.92
CA HIS A 214 15.60 -32.61 -5.67
C HIS A 214 16.22 -32.07 -4.38
N SER A 215 15.82 -32.65 -3.25
CA SER A 215 16.74 -33.29 -2.32
C SER A 215 15.94 -33.90 -1.18
N ASN A 216 16.11 -35.20 -1.01
CA ASN A 216 15.73 -35.93 0.18
C ASN A 216 16.66 -35.45 1.30
N ASN A 217 16.31 -34.36 1.98
CA ASN A 217 16.93 -34.02 3.26
C ASN A 217 15.96 -33.24 4.14
N ASN A 218 15.50 -33.91 5.18
CA ASN A 218 14.80 -33.33 6.31
C ASN A 218 15.56 -32.11 6.83
N ASN A 219 15.03 -30.91 6.59
CA ASN A 219 15.19 -29.79 7.50
C ASN A 219 13.95 -28.89 7.37
N ASN A 220 13.04 -29.15 8.29
CA ASN A 220 11.84 -28.37 8.52
C ASN A 220 12.27 -27.00 9.08
N ILE A 221 12.32 -25.98 8.22
CA ILE A 221 12.45 -24.59 8.64
C ILE A 221 11.15 -23.87 8.28
N ASN A 222 10.21 -23.90 9.22
CA ASN A 222 9.07 -22.99 9.25
C ASN A 222 9.58 -21.58 9.59
N THR A 223 10.00 -20.82 8.58
CA THR A 223 10.18 -19.37 8.73
C THR A 223 8.83 -18.67 8.65
N TYR A 224 8.17 -18.54 9.80
CA TYR A 224 7.15 -17.52 10.00
C TYR A 224 7.85 -16.15 10.01
N ILE A 225 7.76 -15.42 8.90
CA ILE A 225 8.20 -14.02 8.86
C ILE A 225 7.02 -13.15 9.29
N ASN A 226 7.03 -12.77 10.57
CA ASN A 226 6.20 -11.68 11.08
C ASN A 226 6.76 -10.36 10.54
N TYR A 227 6.00 -9.66 9.69
CA TYR A 227 6.31 -8.28 9.34
C TYR A 227 5.59 -7.34 10.32
N THR A 228 6.35 -6.84 11.30
CA THR A 228 5.96 -5.68 12.09
C THR A 228 6.49 -4.45 11.39
N PHE A 229 5.64 -3.68 10.71
CA PHE A 229 6.00 -2.33 10.28
C PHE A 229 5.91 -1.42 11.51
N GLN A 230 7.05 -1.17 12.15
CA GLN A 230 7.19 -0.07 13.11
C GLN A 230 7.32 1.23 12.32
N PHE A 231 6.29 2.07 12.37
CA PHE A 231 6.45 3.49 12.08
C PHE A 231 7.27 4.09 13.22
N HIS A 232 8.55 4.36 12.98
CA HIS A 232 9.34 5.23 13.85
C HIS A 232 8.82 6.67 13.69
N ASN A 233 7.86 7.05 14.53
CA ASN A 233 7.64 8.45 14.88
C ASN A 233 8.52 8.75 16.11
N GLU A 234 9.81 9.00 15.90
CA GLU A 234 10.64 9.66 16.91
C GLU A 234 10.66 11.17 16.63
N ASP A 235 9.94 11.88 17.50
CA ASP A 235 10.31 13.16 18.11
C ASP A 235 11.04 14.22 17.27
N PHE A 236 10.25 15.15 16.71
CA PHE A 236 10.73 16.51 16.46
C PHE A 236 9.94 17.51 17.31
N TYR A 237 10.32 17.61 18.58
CA TYR A 237 10.32 18.85 19.35
C TYR A 237 11.20 18.67 20.60
N LYS A 238 12.41 19.23 20.58
CA LYS A 238 13.04 19.83 21.76
C LYS A 238 14.19 20.75 21.38
N ASP A 239 14.18 21.90 22.04
CA ASP A 239 14.98 23.09 21.84
C ASP A 239 16.50 22.89 21.93
N ASN A 240 17.20 23.76 21.19
CA ASN A 240 18.43 24.47 21.54
C ASN A 240 19.39 23.79 22.54
N ASN A 241 20.52 23.28 22.03
CA ASN A 241 21.84 23.81 22.40
C ASN A 241 22.96 23.30 21.48
N ILE A 242 23.73 24.27 20.99
CA ILE A 242 25.02 24.13 20.31
C ILE A 242 26.03 23.49 21.26
N ILE A 243 26.75 22.43 20.85
CA ILE A 243 28.21 22.32 21.04
C ILE A 243 28.81 21.57 19.83
N ILE A 244 29.64 22.28 19.08
CA ILE A 244 30.54 21.76 18.05
C ILE A 244 31.79 21.21 18.75
N TYR A 245 32.17 19.96 18.48
CA TYR A 245 33.58 19.56 18.57
C TYR A 245 34.02 18.83 17.31
N LYS A 246 35.06 19.40 16.69
CA LYS A 246 35.83 18.87 15.57
C LYS A 246 36.88 17.87 16.07
N ASN A 247 36.99 16.76 15.31
CA ASN A 247 38.21 16.01 14.94
C ASN A 247 39.04 15.30 16.04
N PRO A 248 40.01 14.43 15.70
CA PRO A 248 40.17 13.49 14.57
C PRO A 248 40.61 12.07 15.02
N ILE A 249 40.57 11.08 14.11
CA ILE A 249 41.69 10.24 13.59
C ILE A 249 41.07 9.21 12.63
#